data_AF-A0A960SRM8-F1
#
_entry.id   AF-A0A960SRM8-F1
#
_cell.length_a   1.000
_cell.length_b   1.000
_cell.length_c   1.000
_cell.angle_alpha   90.00
_cell.angle_beta   90.00
_cell.angle_gamma   90.00
#
_symmetry.space_group_name_H-M   'P 1'
#
loop_
_entity.id
_entity.type
_entity.pdbx_description
1 polymer ?
#
loop_
_entity_poly.entity_id
_entity_poly.type
_entity_poly.pdbx_seq_one_letter_code
_entity_poly.pdbx_strand_id
1 'polypeptide(L)'
;VLLSGEEIVVRDLNSTNGTFINDKQISQQALKPGQVLRLGQVEIRLENGASTPTAAAKKQISQTMPIQGGVKMDDLGDKTRVVESPFKKKSDKANKYFLYGGIALGVVIVAVFVYVITQLGGGQ
;
A
#
# COMPACT_ATOMS: atom_id res chain seq x y z
N VAL A 1 -8.92 9.89 9.70
CA VAL A 1 -10.15 10.41 9.07
C VAL A 1 -10.33 11.83 9.55
N LEU A 2 -10.43 12.78 8.63
CA LEU A 2 -10.71 14.17 8.97
C LEU A 2 -12.18 14.40 8.62
N LEU A 3 -12.96 14.90 9.58
CA LEU A 3 -14.32 15.37 9.33
C LEU A 3 -14.24 16.85 8.95
N SER A 4 -14.70 17.22 7.76
CA SER A 4 -14.80 18.61 7.32
C SER A 4 -16.26 18.90 6.97
N GLY A 5 -17.05 19.31 7.98
CA GLY A 5 -18.49 19.51 7.83
C GLY A 5 -19.24 18.19 7.61
N GLU A 6 -19.91 18.06 6.47
CA GLU A 6 -20.72 16.89 6.07
C GLU A 6 -19.93 15.88 5.20
N GLU A 7 -18.66 16.17 4.91
CA GLU A 7 -17.81 15.34 4.05
C GLU A 7 -16.79 14.54 4.86
N ILE A 8 -16.73 13.23 4.62
CA ILE A 8 -15.77 12.33 5.24
C ILE A 8 -14.54 12.26 4.33
N VAL A 9 -13.41 12.79 4.79
CA VAL A 9 -12.16 12.75 4.04
C VAL A 9 -11.22 11.70 4.60
N VAL A 10 -10.80 10.77 3.73
CA VAL A 10 -9.82 9.74 4.03
C VAL A 10 -8.46 10.21 3.52
N ARG A 11 -7.45 10.14 4.38
CA ARG A 11 -6.05 10.41 4.05
C ARG A 11 -5.22 9.22 4.48
N ASP A 12 -4.39 8.72 3.57
CA ASP A 12 -3.39 7.70 3.86
C ASP A 12 -2.17 8.35 4.55
N LEU A 13 -1.71 7.73 5.64
CA LEU A 13 -0.56 8.20 6.42
C LEU A 13 0.68 7.36 6.12
N ASN A 14 0.99 7.22 4.83
CA ASN A 14 2.10 6.39 4.35
C ASN A 14 2.01 4.96 4.91
N SER A 15 0.82 4.36 4.81
CA SER A 15 0.58 3.04 5.41
C SER A 15 1.33 1.95 4.65
N THR A 16 1.81 0.92 5.36
CA THR A 16 2.60 -0.18 4.76
C THR A 16 1.85 -0.91 3.64
N ASN A 17 0.53 -1.06 3.79
CA ASN A 17 -0.31 -1.80 2.85
C ASN A 17 -1.14 -0.90 1.93
N GLY A 18 -1.13 0.42 2.14
CA GLY A 18 -1.96 1.39 1.42
C GLY A 18 -3.40 1.47 1.92
N THR A 19 -4.05 2.56 1.52
CA THR A 19 -5.49 2.81 1.69
C THR A 19 -6.17 2.82 0.32
N PHE A 20 -7.35 2.21 0.20
CA PHE A 20 -8.07 2.09 -1.07
C PHE A 20 -9.55 2.47 -0.93
N ILE A 21 -10.12 3.06 -1.98
CA ILE A 21 -11.56 3.28 -2.12
C ILE A 21 -12.02 2.59 -3.40
N ASN A 22 -12.97 1.64 -3.32
CA ASN A 22 -13.41 0.81 -4.45
C ASN A 22 -12.23 0.23 -5.24
N ASP A 23 -11.28 -0.40 -4.51
CA ASP A 23 -10.05 -1.00 -5.03
C ASP A 23 -9.03 -0.08 -5.70
N LYS A 24 -9.28 1.23 -5.70
CA LYS A 24 -8.31 2.23 -6.15
C LYS A 24 -7.50 2.74 -4.97
N GLN A 25 -6.18 2.68 -5.04
CA GLN A 25 -5.29 3.23 -4.01
C GLN A 25 -5.40 4.76 -3.98
N ILE A 26 -5.47 5.34 -2.77
CA ILE A 26 -5.65 6.78 -2.56
C ILE A 26 -4.59 7.32 -1.58
N SER A 27 -4.18 8.57 -1.79
CA SER A 27 -3.39 9.32 -0.81
C SER A 27 -4.29 10.24 0.02
N GLN A 28 -5.25 10.91 -0.62
CA GLN A 28 -6.31 11.66 0.03
C GLN A 28 -7.53 11.69 -0.89
N GLN A 29 -8.70 11.33 -0.38
CA GLN A 29 -9.96 11.37 -1.14
C GLN A 29 -11.18 11.42 -0.20
N ALA A 30 -12.23 12.11 -0.63
CA ALA A 30 -13.53 12.07 0.03
C ALA A 30 -14.23 10.72 -0.17
N LEU A 31 -14.75 10.16 0.92
CA LEU A 31 -15.50 8.90 0.94
C LEU A 31 -16.98 9.21 0.88
N LYS A 32 -17.66 8.66 -0.14
CA LYS A 32 -19.11 8.84 -0.33
C LYS A 32 -19.90 7.65 0.22
N PRO A 33 -21.14 7.84 0.68
CA PRO A 33 -22.03 6.73 1.02
C PRO A 33 -22.12 5.69 -0.12
N GLY A 34 -22.17 4.42 0.24
CA GLY A 34 -22.12 3.27 -0.66
C GLY A 34 -20.72 2.82 -1.08
N GLN A 35 -19.67 3.62 -0.84
CA GLN A 35 -18.30 3.26 -1.23
C GLN A 35 -17.60 2.38 -0.17
N VAL A 36 -16.74 1.49 -0.65
CA VAL A 36 -15.94 0.60 0.19
C VAL A 36 -14.54 1.20 0.37
N LEU A 37 -14.19 1.50 1.62
CA LEU A 37 -12.85 1.85 2.08
C LEU A 37 -12.14 0.56 2.52
N ARG A 38 -10.97 0.28 1.94
CA ARG A 38 -10.11 -0.84 2.34
C ARG A 38 -8.82 -0.34 2.98
N LEU A 39 -8.52 -0.84 4.18
CA LEU A 39 -7.34 -0.56 4.99
C LEU A 39 -6.58 -1.88 5.18
N GLY A 40 -5.58 -2.13 4.34
CA GLY A 40 -4.92 -3.44 4.30
C GLY A 40 -5.92 -4.57 3.99
N GLN A 41 -6.18 -5.42 4.99
CA GLN A 41 -7.09 -6.58 4.92
C GLN A 41 -8.51 -6.31 5.43
N VAL A 42 -8.77 -5.09 5.93
CA VAL A 42 -10.07 -4.70 6.47
C VAL A 42 -10.84 -3.89 5.44
N GLU A 43 -12.11 -4.24 5.20
CA GLU A 43 -13.02 -3.51 4.33
C GLU A 43 -14.18 -2.92 5.14
N ILE A 44 -14.46 -1.65 4.90
CA ILE A 44 -15.50 -0.86 5.58
C ILE A 44 -16.32 -0.17 4.50
N ARG A 45 -17.64 -0.29 4.56
CA ARG A 45 -18.54 0.41 3.66
C ARG A 45 -19.21 1.56 4.39
N LEU A 46 -19.19 2.75 3.78
CA LEU A 46 -19.90 3.90 4.33
C LEU A 46 -21.38 3.79 3.98
N GLU A 47 -22.26 3.79 4.98
CA GLU A 47 -23.71 3.78 4.79
C GLU A 47 -24.32 5.13 5.20
N ASN A 48 -25.44 5.49 4.59
CA ASN A 48 -26.18 6.69 4.97
C ASN A 48 -27.09 6.35 6.17
N GLY A 49 -27.15 7.20 7.20
CA GLY A 49 -27.85 6.94 8.47
C GLY A 49 -29.37 6.71 8.39
N ALA A 50 -29.95 6.64 7.19
CA ALA A 50 -31.30 6.14 6.95
C ALA A 50 -31.28 4.61 6.85
N SER A 51 -30.90 3.94 7.93
CA SER A 51 -30.94 2.48 8.03
C SER A 51 -32.38 2.00 8.14
N THR A 52 -32.97 1.55 7.03
CA THR A 52 -33.88 0.40 7.09
C THR A 52 -33.03 -0.81 7.45
N PRO A 53 -33.35 -1.57 8.51
CA PRO A 53 -32.58 -2.73 8.90
C PRO A 53 -32.82 -3.85 7.88
N THR A 54 -32.03 -3.85 6.79
CA THR A 54 -31.95 -5.04 5.93
C THR A 54 -31.12 -6.07 6.66
N ALA A 55 -31.81 -7.15 7.05
CA ALA A 55 -31.32 -8.24 7.84
C ALA A 55 -29.99 -8.82 7.33
N ALA A 56 -29.03 -8.89 8.26
CA ALA A 56 -28.10 -10.00 8.45
C ALA A 56 -27.63 -10.75 7.19
N ALA A 57 -26.63 -10.20 6.49
CA ALA A 57 -25.67 -11.05 5.80
C ALA A 57 -24.78 -11.73 6.85
N LYS A 58 -25.27 -12.82 7.44
CA LYS A 58 -24.44 -13.83 8.11
C LYS A 58 -23.39 -14.29 7.11
N LYS A 59 -22.18 -13.72 7.16
CA LYS A 59 -21.02 -14.36 6.54
C LYS A 59 -20.76 -15.61 7.37
N GLN A 60 -21.27 -16.73 6.88
CA GLN A 60 -21.10 -18.04 7.49
C GLN A 60 -19.62 -18.27 7.78
N ILE A 61 -19.32 -18.35 9.07
CA ILE A 61 -18.08 -18.86 9.62
C ILE A 61 -18.14 -20.39 9.43
N SER A 62 -18.07 -20.85 8.19
CA SER A 62 -17.77 -22.25 7.84
C SER A 62 -16.25 -22.37 8.04
N GLN A 63 -15.65 -23.23 8.86
CA GLN A 63 -16.04 -24.49 9.49
C GLN A 63 -15.36 -24.57 10.86
N THR A 64 -16.11 -24.79 11.95
CA THR A 64 -15.57 -25.53 13.09
C THR A 64 -15.75 -27.01 12.77
N MET A 65 -14.81 -27.62 12.04
CA MET A 65 -14.73 -29.08 12.04
C MET A 65 -14.21 -29.51 13.42
N PRO A 66 -14.93 -30.36 14.17
CA PRO A 66 -14.34 -30.98 15.35
C PRO A 66 -13.18 -31.86 14.87
N ILE A 67 -11.97 -31.55 15.31
CA ILE A 67 -10.78 -32.35 15.05
C ILE A 67 -10.96 -33.67 15.80
N GLN A 68 -11.53 -34.69 15.16
CA GLN A 68 -11.48 -36.06 15.65
C GLN A 68 -10.32 -36.78 14.97
N GLY A 69 -9.25 -37.01 15.72
CA GLY A 69 -8.12 -37.84 15.28
C GLY A 69 -6.82 -37.31 15.85
N GLY A 70 -6.29 -38.01 16.85
CA GLY A 70 -5.05 -37.67 17.54
C GLY A 70 -3.85 -37.52 16.60
N VAL A 71 -2.91 -36.67 16.99
CA VAL A 71 -1.62 -36.51 16.30
C VAL A 71 -0.84 -37.81 16.40
N LYS A 72 -0.60 -38.48 15.27
CA LYS A 72 0.41 -39.53 15.20
C LYS A 72 1.77 -38.86 15.34
N MET A 73 2.61 -39.40 16.23
CA MET A 73 3.91 -38.84 16.60
C MET A 73 4.95 -38.89 15.46
N ASP A 74 4.66 -39.60 14.37
CA ASP A 74 5.54 -39.80 13.21
C ASP A 74 5.62 -38.60 12.25
N ASP A 75 4.75 -37.59 12.38
CA ASP A 75 4.75 -36.39 11.49
C ASP A 75 5.53 -35.20 12.09
N LEU A 76 6.33 -35.42 13.14
CA LEU A 76 7.18 -34.41 13.78
C LEU A 76 8.57 -34.25 13.13
N GLY A 77 8.78 -34.85 11.96
CA GLY A 77 10.04 -34.82 11.24
C GLY A 77 9.92 -34.22 9.84
N ASP A 78 9.80 -32.91 9.72
CA ASP A 78 10.75 -32.14 8.91
C ASP A 78 10.60 -30.64 9.19
N LYS A 79 11.73 -29.98 9.42
CA LYS A 79 11.81 -28.57 9.76
C LYS A 79 11.73 -27.74 8.48
N THR A 80 11.29 -26.50 8.69
CA THR A 80 11.41 -25.35 7.78
C THR A 80 10.42 -25.32 6.61
N ARG A 81 9.16 -25.01 6.94
CA ARG A 81 8.33 -24.25 6.00
C ARG A 81 8.99 -22.88 5.82
N VAL A 82 9.81 -22.74 4.78
CA VAL A 82 10.22 -21.43 4.27
C VAL A 82 8.95 -20.78 3.75
N VAL A 83 8.31 -19.97 4.60
CA VAL A 83 7.22 -19.10 4.17
C VAL A 83 7.86 -18.02 3.31
N GLU A 84 7.98 -18.28 2.01
CA GLU A 84 8.30 -17.24 1.06
C GLU A 84 7.27 -16.12 1.24
N SER A 85 7.76 -14.90 1.48
CA SER A 85 6.90 -13.74 1.68
C SER A 85 6.02 -13.53 0.44
N PRO A 86 4.68 -13.62 0.53
CA PRO A 86 3.77 -13.60 -0.61
C PRO A 86 3.61 -12.20 -1.24
N PHE A 87 4.42 -11.24 -0.82
CA PHE A 87 4.32 -9.84 -1.21
C PHE A 87 5.30 -9.55 -2.34
N LYS A 88 4.88 -9.78 -3.59
CA LYS A 88 5.56 -9.16 -4.73
C LYS A 88 5.42 -7.64 -4.61
N LYS A 89 6.47 -6.96 -4.16
CA LYS A 89 6.57 -5.50 -4.28
C LYS A 89 6.50 -5.12 -5.75
N LYS A 90 5.47 -4.37 -6.13
CA LYS A 90 5.39 -3.73 -7.45
C LYS A 90 6.56 -2.76 -7.54
N SER A 91 7.48 -3.02 -8.47
CA SER A 91 8.62 -2.14 -8.73
C SER A 91 8.12 -0.79 -9.24
N ASP A 92 8.24 0.26 -8.42
CA ASP A 92 7.93 1.64 -8.79
C ASP A 92 8.91 2.13 -9.86
N LYS A 93 8.56 1.92 -11.13
CA LYS A 93 9.34 2.38 -12.29
C LYS A 93 9.63 3.88 -12.20
N ALA A 94 8.69 4.66 -11.65
CA ALA A 94 8.86 6.08 -11.40
C ALA A 94 10.09 6.39 -10.53
N ASN A 95 10.29 5.69 -9.40
CA ASN A 95 11.43 5.95 -8.53
C ASN A 95 12.77 5.65 -9.22
N LYS A 96 12.80 4.64 -10.11
CA LYS A 96 13.97 4.34 -10.95
C LYS A 96 14.24 5.47 -11.93
N TYR A 97 13.22 5.99 -12.61
CA TYR A 97 13.38 7.12 -13.55
C TYR A 97 13.84 8.40 -12.84
N PHE A 98 13.33 8.69 -11.64
CA PHE A 98 13.79 9.83 -10.85
C PHE A 98 15.27 9.69 -10.42
N LEU A 99 15.70 8.49 -10.02
CA LEU A 99 17.10 8.23 -9.65
C LEU A 99 18.04 8.39 -10.87
N TYR A 100 17.69 7.81 -12.01
CA TYR A 100 18.51 7.96 -13.23
C TYR A 100 18.51 9.41 -13.73
N GLY A 101 17.37 10.10 -13.69
CA GLY A 101 17.27 11.52 -14.05
C GLY A 101 18.11 12.42 -13.14
N GLY A 102 18.10 12.17 -11.83
CA GLY A 102 18.91 12.90 -10.85
C GLY A 102 20.41 12.69 -11.06
N ILE A 103 20.86 11.45 -11.31
CA ILE A 103 22.26 11.15 -11.60
C ILE A 103 22.70 11.84 -12.90
N ALA A 104 21.91 11.74 -13.97
CA ALA A 104 22.23 12.38 -15.24
C ALA A 104 22.33 13.91 -15.11
N LEU A 105 21.38 14.54 -14.42
CA LEU A 105 21.40 15.98 -14.17
C LEU A 105 22.62 16.38 -13.33
N GLY A 106 22.95 15.61 -12.29
CA GLY A 106 24.14 15.83 -11.48
C GLY A 106 25.44 15.77 -12.29
N VAL A 107 25.60 14.78 -13.16
CA VAL A 107 26.76 14.66 -14.05
C VAL A 107 26.87 15.85 -15.00
N VAL A 108 25.76 16.30 -15.58
CA VAL A 108 25.74 17.50 -16.44
C VAL A 108 26.16 18.74 -15.66
N ILE A 109 25.64 18.94 -14.45
CA ILE A 109 26.02 20.08 -13.59
C ILE A 109 27.52 20.02 -13.28
N VAL A 110 28.06 18.86 -12.91
CA VAL A 110 29.49 18.69 -12.63
C VAL A 110 30.32 18.96 -13.87
N ALA A 111 29.93 18.47 -15.04
CA ALA A 111 30.65 18.72 -16.29
C ALA A 111 30.65 20.22 -16.65
N VAL A 112 29.52 20.89 -16.49
CA VAL A 112 29.41 22.35 -16.69
C VAL A 112 30.26 23.11 -15.67
N PHE A 113 30.23 22.69 -14.41
CA PHE A 113 31.03 23.32 -13.35
C PHE A 113 32.53 23.18 -13.61
N VAL A 114 33.00 21.98 -14.00
CA VAL A 114 34.39 21.74 -14.42
C VAL A 114 34.73 22.60 -15.64
N TYR A 115 33.86 22.65 -16.65
CA TYR A 115 34.07 23.47 -17.84
C TYR A 115 34.22 24.96 -17.50
N VAL A 116 33.37 25.48 -16.61
CA VAL A 116 33.45 26.87 -16.12
C VAL A 116 34.74 27.12 -15.35
N ILE A 117 35.17 26.20 -14.49
CA ILE A 117 36.48 26.29 -13.80
C ILE A 117 37.63 26.30 -14.80
N THR A 118 37.59 25.46 -15.83
CA THR A 118 38.66 25.42 -16.85
C THR A 118 38.71 26.71 -17.68
N GLN A 119 37.57 27.34 -17.95
CA GLN A 119 37.50 28.62 -18.67
C GLN A 119 37.94 29.82 -17.80
N LEU A 120 37.66 29.76 -16.49
CA LEU A 120 38.09 30.79 -15.54
C LEU A 120 39.56 30.64 -15.12
N GLY A 121 40.07 29.41 -15.08
CA GLY A 121 41.44 29.09 -14.69
C GLY A 121 42.46 29.05 -15.84
N GLY A 122 42.00 29.10 -17.10
CA GLY A 122 42.87 29.11 -18.29
C GLY A 122 43.42 30.48 -18.69
N GLY A 123 43.22 31.51 -17.87
CA GLY A 123 43.73 32.86 -18.09
C GLY A 123 44.95 33.16 -17.21
N GLN A 124 46.09 32.50 -17.49
CA GLN A 124 47.43 33.02 -17.21
C GLN A 124 48.35 32.72 -18.38
#